data_AF-A0A6B9YYM1-F1
#
_entry.id   AF-A0A6B9YYM1-F1
#
_cell.length_a   1.000
_cell.length_b   1.000
_cell.length_c   1.000
_cell.angle_alpha   90.00
_cell.angle_beta   90.00
_cell.angle_gamma   90.00
#
_symmetry.space_group_name_H-M   'P 1'
#
loop_
_entity.id
_entity.type
_entity.pdbx_description
1 polymer ?
#
loop_
_entity_poly.entity_id
_entity_poly.type
_entity_poly.pdbx_seq_one_letter_code
_entity_poly.pdbx_strand_id
1 'polypeptide(L)'
;MAFARPKKKREPLGEAALFEYAVGALARRMRTVRDLKRLMRTRAEEGEAGERAMDRVVARLKELNYLSDTRFAADYTRLRKENEKFGRRRVQQDLVQKGIHKDLIASTLATAYDDVDEVALAREYVARKRMKRPEGEDAKKQAARIMGRLMRAGFSAGAIFKVLREWDVEVEEIEEPQAEES
;
A
#
# COMPACT_ATOMS: atom_id res chain seq x y z
N MET A 1 4.22 5.51 -37.38
CA MET A 1 4.14 4.28 -36.54
C MET A 1 5.45 4.16 -35.77
N ALA A 2 5.43 4.16 -34.44
CA ALA A 2 6.63 4.09 -33.63
C ALA A 2 7.13 2.63 -33.55
N PHE A 3 8.27 2.34 -34.18
CA PHE A 3 8.93 1.04 -34.09
C PHE A 3 9.52 0.87 -32.69
N ALA A 4 8.89 0.04 -31.86
CA ALA A 4 9.48 -0.38 -30.59
C ALA A 4 10.74 -1.21 -30.89
N ARG A 5 11.92 -0.71 -30.51
CA ARG A 5 13.17 -1.49 -30.60
C ARG A 5 13.01 -2.80 -29.83
N PRO A 6 13.33 -3.97 -30.43
CA PRO A 6 13.27 -5.24 -29.71
C PRO A 6 14.24 -5.16 -28.53
N LYS A 7 13.74 -5.37 -27.31
CA LYS A 7 14.60 -5.47 -26.13
C LYS A 7 15.46 -6.71 -26.31
N LYS A 8 16.78 -6.51 -26.51
CA LYS A 8 17.78 -7.58 -26.53
C LYS A 8 17.53 -8.48 -25.31
N LYS A 9 17.10 -9.73 -25.52
CA LYS A 9 16.94 -10.70 -24.43
C LYS A 9 18.31 -10.81 -23.76
N ARG A 10 18.40 -10.36 -22.50
CA ARG A 10 19.62 -10.49 -21.72
C ARG A 10 19.81 -11.97 -21.43
N GLU A 11 21.03 -12.46 -21.48
CA GLU A 11 21.33 -13.83 -21.08
C GLU A 11 20.83 -14.06 -19.65
N PRO A 12 20.11 -15.18 -19.41
CA PRO A 12 19.57 -15.46 -18.10
C PRO A 12 20.70 -15.67 -17.10
N LEU A 13 20.51 -15.14 -15.90
CA LEU A 13 21.46 -15.28 -14.80
C LEU A 13 21.28 -16.65 -14.14
N GLY A 14 22.40 -17.32 -13.87
CA GLY A 14 22.42 -18.47 -12.96
C GLY A 14 22.05 -18.08 -11.53
N GLU A 15 21.80 -19.06 -10.68
CA GLU A 15 21.30 -18.87 -9.30
C GLU A 15 22.16 -17.91 -8.46
N ALA A 16 23.50 -18.01 -8.54
CA ALA A 16 24.42 -17.14 -7.81
C ALA A 16 24.33 -15.67 -8.26
N ALA A 17 24.31 -15.42 -9.57
CA ALA A 17 24.18 -14.06 -10.11
C ALA A 17 22.76 -13.49 -9.86
N LEU A 18 21.74 -14.35 -9.80
CA LEU A 18 20.38 -13.96 -9.42
C LEU A 18 20.31 -13.55 -7.95
N PHE A 19 21.02 -14.27 -7.07
CA PHE A 19 21.17 -13.91 -5.66
C PHE A 19 21.84 -12.54 -5.49
N GLU A 20 22.97 -12.30 -6.16
CA GLU A 20 23.64 -10.98 -6.12
C GLU A 20 22.74 -9.86 -6.64
N TYR A 21 22.00 -10.11 -7.73
CA TYR A 21 21.03 -9.16 -8.26
C TYR A 21 19.93 -8.85 -7.22
N ALA A 22 19.44 -9.86 -6.52
CA ALA A 22 18.42 -9.72 -5.48
C ALA A 22 18.94 -8.95 -4.27
N VAL A 23 20.14 -9.26 -3.78
CA VAL A 23 20.82 -8.52 -2.70
C VAL A 23 20.97 -7.04 -3.08
N GLY A 24 21.47 -6.76 -4.29
CA GLY A 24 21.58 -5.39 -4.77
C GLY A 24 20.23 -4.67 -4.89
N ALA A 25 19.15 -5.40 -5.20
CA ALA A 25 17.80 -4.83 -5.26
C ALA A 25 17.25 -4.48 -3.87
N LEU A 26 17.57 -5.28 -2.84
CA LEU A 26 17.21 -5.06 -1.44
C LEU A 26 18.05 -3.95 -0.79
N ALA A 27 19.34 -3.87 -1.12
CA ALA A 27 20.23 -2.81 -0.63
C ALA A 27 19.76 -1.40 -1.04
N ARG A 28 19.12 -1.28 -2.22
CA ARG A 28 18.58 -0.01 -2.72
C ARG A 28 17.25 0.39 -2.06
N ARG A 29 16.42 -0.59 -1.71
CA ARG A 29 15.07 -0.35 -1.16
C ARG A 29 14.55 -1.64 -0.55
N MET A 30 13.85 -1.51 0.57
CA MET A 30 13.03 -2.58 1.13
C MET A 30 11.95 -3.03 0.13
N ARG A 31 11.74 -4.35 0.00
CA ARG A 31 10.82 -4.97 -0.96
C ARG A 31 10.09 -6.15 -0.35
N THR A 32 8.92 -6.47 -0.90
CA THR A 32 8.21 -7.72 -0.61
C THR A 32 8.78 -8.86 -1.45
N VAL A 33 8.48 -10.10 -1.04
CA VAL A 33 8.80 -11.30 -1.82
C VAL A 33 8.25 -11.20 -3.24
N ARG A 34 6.99 -10.75 -3.39
CA ARG A 34 6.35 -10.56 -4.71
C ARG A 34 7.11 -9.55 -5.58
N ASP A 35 7.46 -8.39 -5.02
CA ASP A 35 8.19 -7.34 -5.74
C ASP A 35 9.58 -7.86 -6.15
N LEU A 36 10.26 -8.63 -5.29
CA LEU A 36 11.57 -9.19 -5.58
C LEU A 36 11.52 -10.27 -6.68
N LYS A 37 10.57 -11.21 -6.60
CA LYS A 37 10.33 -12.21 -7.65
C LYS A 37 10.03 -11.56 -9.00
N ARG A 38 9.21 -10.50 -9.01
CA ARG A 38 8.93 -9.73 -10.24
C ARG A 38 10.19 -9.14 -10.87
N LEU A 39 11.13 -8.65 -10.07
CA LEU A 39 12.40 -8.12 -10.57
C LEU A 39 13.30 -9.24 -11.10
N MET A 40 13.45 -10.32 -10.33
CA MET A 40 14.28 -11.46 -10.70
C MET A 40 13.80 -12.14 -11.98
N ARG A 41 12.48 -12.21 -12.22
CA ARG A 41 11.90 -12.75 -13.46
C ARG A 41 12.38 -12.05 -14.73
N THR A 42 12.83 -10.79 -14.63
CA THR A 42 13.42 -10.07 -15.79
C THR A 42 14.83 -10.53 -16.15
N ARG A 43 15.45 -11.35 -15.30
CA ARG A 43 16.83 -11.83 -15.38
C ARG A 43 16.97 -13.35 -15.25
N ALA A 44 15.98 -14.04 -14.71
CA ALA A 44 15.98 -15.49 -14.55
C ALA A 44 15.70 -16.20 -15.89
N GLU A 45 16.04 -17.49 -15.96
CA GLU A 45 15.64 -18.37 -17.07
C GLU A 45 14.12 -18.41 -17.23
N GLU A 46 13.65 -18.56 -18.47
CA GLU A 46 12.23 -18.76 -18.75
C GLU A 46 11.82 -20.19 -18.34
N GLY A 47 10.60 -20.35 -17.84
CA GLY A 47 10.05 -21.65 -17.42
C GLY A 47 10.37 -22.04 -15.98
N GLU A 48 10.16 -23.31 -15.64
CA GLU A 48 10.22 -23.80 -14.26
C GLU A 48 11.63 -23.73 -13.64
N ALA A 49 12.68 -23.82 -14.46
CA ALA A 49 14.06 -23.76 -13.98
C ALA A 49 14.35 -22.40 -13.32
N GLY A 50 13.91 -21.31 -13.95
CA GLY A 50 14.05 -19.96 -13.41
C GLY A 50 13.17 -19.72 -12.18
N GLU A 51 11.94 -20.24 -12.15
CA GLU A 51 11.07 -20.13 -10.95
C GLU A 51 11.68 -20.88 -9.76
N ARG A 52 12.21 -22.10 -9.95
CA ARG A 52 12.93 -22.83 -8.90
C ARG A 52 14.17 -22.08 -8.41
N ALA A 53 14.96 -21.49 -9.31
CA ALA A 53 16.12 -20.68 -8.92
C ALA A 53 15.70 -19.45 -8.10
N MET A 54 14.63 -18.75 -8.50
CA MET A 54 14.08 -17.62 -7.74
C MET A 54 13.60 -18.05 -6.35
N ASP A 55 12.95 -19.21 -6.23
CA ASP A 55 12.47 -19.73 -4.95
C ASP A 55 13.62 -20.04 -3.99
N ARG A 56 14.68 -20.67 -4.49
CA ARG A 56 15.91 -20.92 -3.70
C ARG A 56 16.56 -19.62 -3.24
N VAL A 57 16.67 -18.63 -4.13
CA VAL A 57 17.19 -17.30 -3.77
C VAL A 57 16.33 -16.64 -2.69
N VAL A 58 15.00 -16.68 -2.81
CA VAL A 58 14.09 -16.14 -1.80
C VAL A 58 14.24 -16.88 -0.47
N ALA A 59 14.31 -18.21 -0.46
CA ALA A 59 14.50 -19.00 0.75
C ALA A 59 15.79 -18.62 1.47
N ARG A 60 16.91 -18.57 0.73
CA ARG A 60 18.21 -18.15 1.27
C ARG A 60 18.19 -16.72 1.81
N LEU A 61 17.52 -15.79 1.13
CA LEU A 61 17.41 -14.40 1.62
C LEU A 61 16.56 -14.29 2.90
N LYS A 62 15.56 -15.15 3.07
CA LYS A 62 14.78 -15.24 4.32
C LYS A 62 15.61 -15.82 5.45
N GLU A 63 16.36 -16.89 5.20
CA GLU A 63 17.29 -17.50 6.18
C GLU A 63 18.33 -16.49 6.67
N LEU A 64 18.86 -15.66 5.77
CA LEU A 64 19.79 -14.58 6.09
C LEU A 64 19.12 -13.35 6.72
N ASN A 65 17.81 -13.36 6.96
CA ASN A 65 17.02 -12.23 7.47
C ASN A 65 17.08 -10.95 6.60
N TYR A 66 17.44 -11.08 5.33
CA TYR A 66 17.48 -9.95 4.38
C TYR A 66 16.09 -9.65 3.80
N LEU A 67 15.18 -10.61 3.84
CA LEU A 67 13.83 -10.49 3.31
C LEU A 67 12.78 -10.95 4.33
N SER A 68 11.84 -10.07 4.67
CA SER A 68 10.73 -10.38 5.57
C SER A 68 9.52 -9.53 5.19
N ASP A 69 8.46 -10.19 4.72
CA ASP A 69 7.20 -9.51 4.41
C ASP A 69 6.53 -8.99 5.69
N THR A 70 6.75 -9.65 6.84
CA THR A 70 6.27 -9.21 8.16
C THR A 70 6.89 -7.88 8.55
N ARG A 71 8.23 -7.75 8.50
CA ARG A 71 8.91 -6.48 8.75
C ARG A 71 8.47 -5.42 7.75
N PHE A 72 8.38 -5.77 6.47
CA PHE A 72 7.90 -4.86 5.45
C PHE A 72 6.50 -4.32 5.77
N ALA A 73 5.55 -5.19 6.12
CA ALA A 73 4.18 -4.80 6.42
C ALA A 73 4.09 -3.86 7.62
N ALA A 74 4.82 -4.17 8.69
CA ALA A 74 4.87 -3.34 9.90
C ALA A 74 5.48 -1.96 9.61
N ASP A 75 6.66 -1.91 8.99
CA ASP A 75 7.34 -0.66 8.65
C ASP A 75 6.54 0.18 7.65
N TYR A 76 5.96 -0.45 6.63
CA TYR A 76 5.10 0.22 5.65
C TYR A 76 3.88 0.85 6.32
N THR A 77 3.21 0.09 7.18
CA THR A 77 2.02 0.56 7.91
C THR A 77 2.36 1.72 8.83
N ARG A 78 3.44 1.59 9.60
CA ARG A 78 3.91 2.66 10.49
C ARG A 78 4.21 3.95 9.71
N LEU A 79 4.99 3.85 8.64
CA LEU A 79 5.35 5.00 7.82
C LEU A 79 4.11 5.68 7.20
N ARG A 80 3.15 4.91 6.67
CA ARG A 80 1.93 5.47 6.08
C ARG A 80 1.00 6.12 7.09
N LYS A 81 0.93 5.55 8.29
CA LYS A 81 0.15 6.11 9.40
C LYS A 81 0.78 7.40 9.91
N GLU A 82 2.08 7.39 10.20
CA GLU A 82 2.77 8.52 10.85
C GLU A 82 3.07 9.66 9.89
N ASN A 83 3.58 9.35 8.70
CA ASN A 83 3.93 10.36 7.73
C ASN A 83 2.67 10.79 6.98
N GLU A 84 2.08 9.92 6.17
CA GLU A 84 0.98 10.35 5.30
C GLU A 84 -0.35 10.57 6.00
N LYS A 85 -0.52 10.09 7.23
CA LYS A 85 -1.79 10.12 7.97
C LYS A 85 -2.89 9.35 7.23
N PHE A 86 -2.54 8.23 6.61
CA PHE A 86 -3.53 7.42 5.90
C PHE A 86 -4.38 6.58 6.85
N GLY A 87 -5.66 6.43 6.50
CA GLY A 87 -6.59 5.55 7.19
C GLY A 87 -6.33 4.07 6.89
N ARG A 88 -6.87 3.20 7.74
CA ARG A 88 -6.68 1.75 7.72
C ARG A 88 -6.99 1.13 6.36
N ARG A 89 -8.11 1.51 5.72
CA ARG A 89 -8.55 0.93 4.44
C ARG A 89 -7.53 1.20 3.32
N ARG A 90 -6.90 2.38 3.32
CA ARG A 90 -5.90 2.74 2.29
C ARG A 90 -4.63 1.92 2.45
N VAL A 91 -4.14 1.79 3.68
CA VAL A 91 -2.94 0.99 3.96
C VAL A 91 -3.18 -0.48 3.62
N GLN A 92 -4.36 -1.02 3.94
CA GLN A 92 -4.76 -2.36 3.55
C GLN A 92 -4.65 -2.58 2.03
N GLN A 93 -5.26 -1.69 1.24
CA GLN A 93 -5.23 -1.79 -0.22
C GLN A 93 -3.80 -1.72 -0.77
N ASP A 94 -2.97 -0.83 -0.25
CA ASP A 94 -1.56 -0.72 -0.64
C ASP A 94 -0.79 -2.03 -0.35
N LEU A 95 -0.99 -2.64 0.83
CA LEU A 95 -0.34 -3.92 1.21
C LEU A 95 -0.81 -5.09 0.31
N VAL A 96 -2.10 -5.14 -0.04
CA VAL A 96 -2.64 -6.13 -1.00
C VAL A 96 -1.99 -5.96 -2.38
N GLN A 97 -1.89 -4.72 -2.87
CA GLN A 97 -1.22 -4.44 -4.15
C GLN A 97 0.27 -4.84 -4.11
N LYS A 98 0.91 -4.75 -2.94
CA LYS A 98 2.28 -5.21 -2.70
C LYS A 98 2.42 -6.73 -2.58
N GLY A 99 1.32 -7.46 -2.54
CA GLY A 99 1.27 -8.92 -2.56
C GLY A 99 1.52 -9.58 -1.21
N ILE A 100 1.23 -8.88 -0.12
CA ILE A 100 1.36 -9.41 1.23
C ILE A 100 0.12 -10.28 1.52
N HIS A 101 0.32 -11.40 2.25
CA HIS A 101 -0.76 -12.33 2.55
C HIS A 101 -1.85 -11.67 3.40
N LYS A 102 -3.12 -12.02 3.15
CA LYS A 102 -4.28 -11.39 3.83
C LYS A 102 -4.18 -11.50 5.36
N ASP A 103 -3.78 -12.65 5.89
CA ASP A 103 -3.67 -12.86 7.34
C ASP A 103 -2.59 -11.98 7.99
N LEU A 104 -1.46 -11.80 7.29
CA LEU A 104 -0.40 -10.91 7.74
C LEU A 104 -0.87 -9.44 7.69
N ILE A 105 -1.66 -9.06 6.69
CA ILE A 105 -2.26 -7.73 6.62
C ILE A 105 -3.23 -7.51 7.78
N ALA A 106 -4.11 -8.48 8.05
CA ALA A 106 -5.10 -8.38 9.11
C ALA A 106 -4.45 -8.18 10.48
N SER A 107 -3.48 -9.03 10.82
CA SER A 107 -2.71 -8.92 12.07
C SER A 107 -1.93 -7.62 12.17
N THR A 108 -1.22 -7.21 11.10
CA THR A 108 -0.44 -5.96 11.09
C THR A 108 -1.33 -4.73 11.29
N LEU A 109 -2.48 -4.69 10.62
CA LEU A 109 -3.41 -3.56 10.72
C LEU A 109 -4.12 -3.51 12.06
N ALA A 110 -4.46 -4.67 12.64
CA ALA A 110 -5.01 -4.74 13.98
C ALA A 110 -4.03 -4.09 14.97
N THR A 111 -2.79 -4.57 15.05
CA THR A 111 -1.77 -3.97 15.94
C THR A 111 -1.53 -2.48 15.69
N ALA A 112 -1.58 -2.02 14.44
CA ALA A 112 -1.22 -0.65 14.11
C ALA A 112 -2.35 0.37 14.30
N TYR A 113 -3.62 -0.06 14.26
CA TYR A 113 -4.80 0.82 14.26
C TYR A 113 -5.77 0.57 15.41
N ASP A 114 -5.59 -0.46 16.26
CA ASP A 114 -6.52 -0.77 17.35
C ASP A 114 -6.77 0.42 18.28
N ASP A 115 -5.69 1.08 18.72
CA ASP A 115 -5.75 2.22 19.65
C ASP A 115 -5.81 3.58 18.95
N VAL A 116 -6.03 3.59 17.63
CA VAL A 116 -5.96 4.83 16.85
C VAL A 116 -7.35 5.44 16.70
N ASP A 117 -7.53 6.65 17.22
CA ASP A 117 -8.69 7.47 16.90
C ASP A 117 -8.66 7.87 15.42
N GLU A 118 -9.51 7.21 14.63
CA GLU A 118 -9.64 7.44 13.19
C GLU A 118 -10.06 8.88 12.86
N VAL A 119 -10.89 9.51 13.71
CA VAL A 119 -11.34 10.90 13.53
C VAL A 119 -10.17 11.84 13.71
N ALA A 120 -9.39 11.67 14.79
CA ALA A 120 -8.19 12.46 15.03
C ALA A 120 -7.19 12.31 13.88
N LEU A 121 -6.96 11.09 13.40
CA LEU A 121 -6.07 10.83 12.25
C LEU A 121 -6.59 11.50 10.96
N ALA A 122 -7.90 11.50 10.73
CA ALA A 122 -8.51 12.20 9.60
C ALA A 122 -8.30 13.73 9.68
N ARG A 123 -8.41 14.31 10.88
CA ARG A 123 -8.09 15.74 11.10
C ARG A 123 -6.62 16.04 10.80
N GLU A 124 -5.70 15.20 11.27
CA GLU A 124 -4.28 15.35 10.98
C GLU A 124 -3.99 15.27 9.48
N TYR A 125 -4.67 14.36 8.77
CA TYR A 125 -4.58 14.24 7.31
C TYR A 125 -5.06 15.51 6.60
N VAL A 126 -6.21 16.03 7.01
CA VAL A 126 -6.79 17.27 6.51
C VAL A 126 -5.83 18.45 6.68
N ALA A 127 -5.27 18.60 7.89
CA ALA A 127 -4.29 19.64 8.20
C ALA A 127 -3.02 19.49 7.36
N ARG A 128 -2.47 18.26 7.28
CA ARG A 128 -1.28 17.96 6.45
C ARG A 128 -1.50 18.28 4.98
N LYS A 129 -2.68 18.01 4.45
CA LYS A 129 -3.04 18.28 3.04
C LYS A 129 -3.52 19.70 2.79
N ARG A 130 -3.52 20.56 3.82
CA ARG A 130 -3.97 21.96 3.77
C ARG A 130 -5.34 22.09 3.12
N MET A 131 -6.25 21.17 3.45
CA MET A 131 -7.61 21.25 2.93
C MET A 131 -8.33 22.42 3.57
N LYS A 132 -9.10 23.14 2.77
CA LYS A 132 -9.90 24.27 3.24
C LYS A 132 -11.29 23.79 3.62
N ARG A 133 -11.86 24.47 4.62
CA ARG A 133 -13.26 24.32 4.99
C ARG A 133 -14.15 24.66 3.78
N PRO A 134 -15.19 23.85 3.50
CA PRO A 134 -16.22 24.21 2.52
C PRO A 134 -16.96 25.48 2.93
N GLU A 135 -16.99 26.48 2.06
CA GLU A 135 -17.64 27.79 2.32
C GLU A 135 -18.34 28.33 1.06
N GLY A 136 -19.32 29.22 1.26
CA GLY A 136 -20.08 29.90 0.20
C GLY A 136 -21.14 29.04 -0.50
N GLU A 137 -21.64 29.52 -1.65
CA GLU A 137 -22.69 28.84 -2.44
C GLU A 137 -22.28 27.42 -2.90
N ASP A 138 -20.97 27.19 -3.09
CA ASP A 138 -20.41 25.91 -3.51
C ASP A 138 -20.10 24.94 -2.35
N ALA A 139 -20.47 25.25 -1.11
CA ALA A 139 -20.08 24.47 0.07
C ALA A 139 -20.41 22.97 -0.05
N LYS A 140 -21.62 22.61 -0.53
CA LYS A 140 -22.00 21.20 -0.73
C LYS A 140 -21.09 20.47 -1.71
N LYS A 141 -20.73 21.12 -2.83
CA LYS A 141 -19.84 20.56 -3.85
C LYS A 141 -18.40 20.43 -3.35
N GLN A 142 -17.95 21.39 -2.55
CA GLN A 142 -16.63 21.32 -1.89
C GLN A 142 -16.58 20.19 -0.85
N ALA A 143 -17.64 20.01 -0.05
CA ALA A 143 -17.76 18.93 0.91
C ALA A 143 -17.68 17.55 0.25
N ALA A 144 -18.42 17.33 -0.85
CA ALA A 144 -18.36 16.08 -1.62
C ALA A 144 -16.94 15.78 -2.16
N ARG A 145 -16.21 16.81 -2.61
CA ARG A 145 -14.81 16.66 -3.05
C ARG A 145 -13.88 16.26 -1.90
N ILE A 146 -14.08 16.82 -0.71
CA ILE A 146 -13.30 16.50 0.49
C ILE A 146 -13.63 15.08 0.96
N MET A 147 -14.91 14.72 1.01
CA MET A 147 -15.35 13.35 1.34
C MET A 147 -14.67 12.33 0.41
N GLY A 148 -14.76 12.53 -0.91
CA GLY A 148 -14.10 11.62 -1.86
C GLY A 148 -12.57 11.57 -1.69
N ARG A 149 -11.94 12.66 -1.24
CA ARG A 149 -10.50 12.67 -0.95
C ARG A 149 -10.16 11.91 0.33
N LEU A 150 -11.00 11.97 1.35
CA LEU A 150 -10.84 11.22 2.60
C LEU A 150 -11.14 9.73 2.42
N MET A 151 -12.16 9.38 1.64
CA MET A 151 -12.44 7.99 1.27
C MET A 151 -11.23 7.38 0.53
N ARG A 152 -10.64 8.10 -0.43
CA ARG A 152 -9.41 7.67 -1.11
C ARG A 152 -8.19 7.62 -0.19
N ALA A 153 -8.20 8.36 0.92
CA ALA A 153 -7.19 8.30 1.96
C ALA A 153 -7.43 7.16 2.97
N GLY A 154 -8.55 6.45 2.86
CA GLY A 154 -8.81 5.21 3.58
C GLY A 154 -9.58 5.35 4.89
N PHE A 155 -10.24 6.47 5.11
CA PHE A 155 -11.08 6.71 6.28
C PHE A 155 -12.49 6.13 6.10
N SER A 156 -13.11 5.68 7.18
CA SER A 156 -14.52 5.28 7.23
C SER A 156 -15.45 6.46 6.97
N ALA A 157 -16.64 6.19 6.41
CA ALA A 157 -17.66 7.21 6.22
C ALA A 157 -18.02 7.91 7.54
N GLY A 158 -18.17 7.14 8.63
CA GLY A 158 -18.46 7.68 9.96
C GLY A 158 -17.39 8.66 10.47
N ALA A 159 -16.11 8.37 10.29
CA ALA A 159 -15.04 9.31 10.66
C ALA A 159 -15.08 10.58 9.80
N ILE A 160 -15.36 10.44 8.50
CA ILE A 160 -15.46 11.57 7.57
C ILE A 160 -16.62 12.50 7.93
N PHE A 161 -17.80 11.95 8.21
CA PHE A 161 -18.97 12.75 8.61
C PHE A 161 -18.72 13.51 9.92
N LYS A 162 -18.04 12.89 10.90
CA LYS A 162 -17.65 13.58 12.14
C LYS A 162 -16.72 14.77 11.86
N VAL A 163 -15.72 14.60 11.00
CA VAL A 163 -14.81 15.70 10.61
C VAL A 163 -15.54 16.82 9.87
N LEU A 164 -16.47 16.49 8.97
CA LEU A 164 -17.25 17.49 8.22
C LEU A 164 -18.26 18.22 9.10
N ARG A 165 -18.88 17.54 10.07
CA ARG A 165 -19.81 18.15 11.03
C ARG A 165 -19.12 19.18 11.92
N GLU A 166 -17.87 18.95 12.31
CA GLU A 166 -17.07 19.95 13.05
C GLU A 166 -16.73 21.19 12.24
N TRP A 167 -16.77 21.07 10.91
CA TRP A 167 -16.70 22.20 9.99
C TRP A 167 -18.06 22.83 9.73
N ASP A 168 -19.09 22.48 10.51
CA ASP A 168 -20.47 22.94 10.36
C ASP A 168 -21.01 22.69 8.94
N VAL A 169 -20.58 21.59 8.32
CA VAL A 169 -21.02 21.19 6.99
C VAL A 169 -22.13 20.17 7.17
N GLU A 170 -23.35 20.53 6.78
CA GLU A 170 -24.44 19.57 6.62
C GLU A 170 -24.16 18.68 5.41
N VAL A 171 -23.86 17.42 5.69
CA VAL A 171 -23.72 16.36 4.70
C VAL A 171 -24.76 15.29 5.01
N GLU A 172 -25.60 14.95 4.03
CA GLU A 172 -26.51 13.82 4.14
C GLU A 172 -25.68 12.53 4.31
N GLU A 173 -26.03 11.73 5.32
CA GLU A 173 -25.45 10.40 5.51
C GLU A 173 -25.80 9.54 4.30
N ILE A 174 -24.80 9.16 3.52
CA ILE A 174 -24.96 8.16 2.46
C ILE A 174 -24.78 6.81 3.15
N GLU A 175 -25.86 6.05 3.32
CA GLU A 175 -25.80 4.66 3.77
C GLU A 175 -24.82 3.90 2.85
N GLU A 176 -23.70 3.41 3.42
CA GLU A 176 -22.82 2.50 2.68
C GLU A 176 -23.66 1.25 2.33
N PRO A 177 -23.76 0.82 1.05
CA PRO A 177 -24.37 -0.46 0.75
C PRO A 177 -23.55 -1.52 1.50
N GLN A 178 -24.23 -2.31 2.33
CA GLN A 178 -23.59 -3.39 3.04
C GLN A 178 -22.89 -4.27 2.00
N ALA A 179 -21.57 -4.37 2.10
CA ALA A 179 -20.83 -5.35 1.33
C ALA A 179 -21.26 -6.72 1.86
N GLU A 180 -22.23 -7.33 1.17
CA GLU A 180 -22.60 -8.72 1.35
C GLU A 180 -21.32 -9.56 1.18
N GLU A 181 -20.81 -10.07 2.30
CA GLU A 181 -19.84 -11.17 2.29
C GLU A 181 -20.54 -12.37 1.66
N SER A 182 -20.08 -12.76 0.47
CA SER A 182 -20.35 -14.05 -0.17
C SER A 182 -19.07 -14.86 -0.24
#